data_AF-A0AAD2HF43-F1
#
_entry.id   AF-A0AAD2HF43-F1
#
_cell.length_a   1.000
_cell.length_b   1.000
_cell.length_c   1.000
_cell.angle_alpha   90.00
_cell.angle_beta   90.00
_cell.angle_gamma   90.00
#
_symmetry.space_group_name_H-M   'P 1'
#
loop_
_entity.id
_entity.type
_entity.pdbx_description
1 polymer ?
#
loop_
_entity_poly.entity_id
_entity_poly.type
_entity_poly.pdbx_seq_one_letter_code
_entity_poly.pdbx_strand_id
1 'polypeptide(L)'
;MHRVEKPGSGILSRPCLSYYTGKFYELSSWRKALISAGSYDASPFSVKVDHILLLKGIHHATVNVASILPRPEITDLLGLNYRRIPILAIGNDIYIDTSLISVALERRFPVAQGFGTLFPKGKQGQPPHTGLIKAFAKHWADTVLFSLAPALLNWSKFPAAFVKDRSALSGAPINVQAITASREKAISLLSTQLSLVEEQLSDGREWLFDSEGPSLADVSVNFVYAWVQTFRGVESLFDPSTFPKSLAWLSRMAAYLGHLKKVQPQSAVISGADAAAKIASESFEAYSVVGFDQREAKRLGLTVGDRVSVAPDDSGRNFPTEGTLVALNREELILEVQGQVGTFRCHFPRVMFTAKVVSKSEHKLVSLHHLLLFYDMSLLVHAYKLRPISKEATELAMRIITAHPSGLNTREIFKLGLKAHPPVEHAPEPTLPFRSRSGRIGLPVPTAIDHPFRSVRYLKSRILDDLEKQQAIQKRLVPVPVTELEGEELKRVLGSGAQSQGVDGITQVRVHRWVLPLPERAPPPHRDLSHSTWQKETK
;
A
#
# COMPACT_ATOMS: atom_id res chain seq x y z
N MET A 1 -59.82 51.53 43.55
CA MET A 1 -61.07 50.73 43.60
C MET A 1 -61.17 49.91 42.33
N HIS A 2 -61.36 48.59 42.49
CA HIS A 2 -61.83 47.58 41.52
C HIS A 2 -62.90 48.14 40.55
N ARG A 3 -63.17 47.65 39.33
CA ARG A 3 -62.83 46.49 38.46
C ARG A 3 -63.69 46.77 37.19
N VAL A 4 -63.38 46.34 35.97
CA VAL A 4 -64.07 45.26 35.24
C VAL A 4 -63.96 45.54 33.72
N GLU A 5 -63.38 44.55 33.03
CA GLU A 5 -63.70 43.91 31.73
C GLU A 5 -63.84 44.65 30.37
N LYS A 6 -63.27 43.95 29.38
CA LYS A 6 -63.35 44.12 27.91
C LYS A 6 -64.74 43.74 27.37
N PRO A 7 -65.13 44.18 26.16
CA PRO A 7 -64.91 43.40 24.92
C PRO A 7 -64.56 44.34 23.73
N GLY A 8 -64.23 43.94 22.50
CA GLY A 8 -64.32 42.70 21.76
C GLY A 8 -63.72 42.87 20.35
N SER A 9 -63.81 41.79 19.59
CA SER A 9 -63.29 41.44 18.26
C SER A 9 -63.25 42.49 17.15
N GLY A 10 -62.16 42.47 16.37
CA GLY A 10 -62.11 42.92 14.97
C GLY A 10 -61.23 41.99 14.14
N ILE A 11 -61.80 41.33 13.14
CA ILE A 11 -61.13 40.51 12.12
C ILE A 11 -61.24 41.27 10.79
N LEU A 12 -60.12 41.54 10.12
CA LEU A 12 -59.85 41.12 8.72
C LEU A 12 -58.49 41.64 8.18
N SER A 13 -57.84 40.73 7.45
CA SER A 13 -56.71 40.85 6.49
C SER A 13 -55.30 41.32 6.93
N ARG A 14 -54.40 40.34 6.96
CA ARG A 14 -52.92 40.39 6.77
C ARG A 14 -52.54 40.76 5.31
N PRO A 15 -51.24 40.89 4.95
CA PRO A 15 -50.11 41.52 5.64
C PRO A 15 -49.23 42.37 4.68
N CYS A 16 -48.41 43.29 5.20
CA CYS A 16 -47.18 43.69 4.51
C CYS A 16 -46.04 43.95 5.50
N LEU A 17 -44.88 43.41 5.13
CA LEU A 17 -43.60 43.43 5.81
C LEU A 17 -43.11 44.87 6.05
N SER A 18 -42.36 45.09 7.13
CA SER A 18 -40.95 45.50 7.00
C SER A 18 -40.23 45.72 8.35
N TYR A 19 -38.91 45.63 8.24
CA TYR A 19 -37.85 46.13 9.12
C TYR A 19 -37.51 45.34 10.40
N TYR A 20 -36.65 44.33 10.24
CA TYR A 20 -35.51 44.14 11.13
C TYR A 20 -34.24 44.48 10.36
N THR A 21 -33.55 45.52 10.81
CA THR A 21 -32.24 45.95 10.32
C THR A 21 -31.19 44.89 10.66
N GLY A 22 -30.83 44.07 9.66
CA GLY A 22 -29.68 43.18 9.74
C GLY A 22 -28.39 43.98 9.73
N LYS A 23 -27.61 43.88 10.81
CA LYS A 23 -26.18 44.16 10.74
C LYS A 23 -25.55 43.08 9.87
N PHE A 24 -25.22 43.44 8.63
CA PHE A 24 -24.33 42.66 7.77
C PHE A 24 -22.97 42.58 8.49
N TYR A 25 -22.68 41.44 9.10
CA TYR A 25 -21.29 41.05 9.32
C TYR A 25 -20.75 40.65 7.95
N GLU A 26 -19.84 41.47 7.44
CA GLU A 26 -19.09 41.21 6.23
C GLU A 26 -18.33 39.87 6.40
N LEU A 27 -18.88 38.78 5.85
CA LEU A 27 -18.33 37.41 5.91
C LEU A 27 -17.11 37.24 4.99
N SER A 28 -16.16 38.16 5.04
CA SER A 28 -14.96 38.18 4.20
C SER A 28 -13.83 37.28 4.72
N SER A 29 -13.94 36.72 5.95
CA SER A 29 -12.86 35.98 6.61
C SER A 29 -12.85 34.45 6.40
N TRP A 30 -13.88 33.86 5.79
CA TRP A 30 -14.00 32.40 5.66
C TRP A 30 -13.54 31.82 4.31
N ARG A 31 -12.83 32.61 3.50
CA ARG A 31 -12.36 32.20 2.17
C ARG A 31 -11.17 31.23 2.16
N LYS A 32 -10.75 30.65 3.29
CA LYS A 32 -9.72 29.59 3.26
C LYS A 32 -10.29 28.37 2.54
N ALA A 33 -9.58 27.85 1.55
CA ALA A 33 -9.98 26.65 0.82
C ALA A 33 -10.11 25.46 1.78
N LEU A 34 -11.33 25.13 2.18
CA LEU A 34 -11.63 23.90 2.91
C LEU A 34 -12.13 22.87 1.91
N ILE A 35 -11.24 21.95 1.53
CA ILE A 35 -11.51 20.96 0.49
C ILE A 35 -11.25 19.56 1.05
N SER A 36 -12.28 18.73 1.07
CA SER A 36 -12.18 17.31 1.42
C SER A 36 -12.12 16.47 0.14
N ALA A 37 -11.13 15.59 0.02
CA ALA A 37 -11.07 14.62 -1.08
C ALA A 37 -11.63 13.27 -0.62
N GLY A 38 -12.79 12.86 -1.15
CA GLY A 38 -13.49 11.63 -0.78
C GLY A 38 -13.94 10.84 -2.01
N SER A 39 -14.27 9.56 -1.87
CA SER A 39 -14.66 8.76 -3.05
C SER A 39 -16.16 8.83 -3.35
N TYR A 40 -16.52 8.72 -4.63
CA TYR A 40 -17.92 8.64 -5.10
C TYR A 40 -18.74 7.51 -4.43
N ASP A 41 -18.11 6.38 -4.11
CA ASP A 41 -18.75 5.26 -3.38
C ASP A 41 -18.77 5.46 -1.85
N ALA A 42 -18.45 6.68 -1.39
CA ALA A 42 -18.29 7.11 0.01
C ALA A 42 -17.46 6.13 0.87
N SER A 43 -16.13 6.36 0.91
CA SER A 43 -15.25 5.69 1.87
C SER A 43 -15.79 5.87 3.30
N PRO A 44 -15.81 4.83 4.16
CA PRO A 44 -16.27 4.97 5.55
C PRO A 44 -15.54 6.08 6.32
N PHE A 45 -14.23 6.23 6.07
CA PHE A 45 -13.46 7.32 6.66
C PHE A 45 -13.78 8.70 6.08
N SER A 46 -14.27 8.78 4.83
CA SER A 46 -14.82 10.04 4.28
C SER A 46 -16.11 10.40 5.01
N VAL A 47 -17.02 9.44 5.21
CA VAL A 47 -18.25 9.64 6.00
C VAL A 47 -17.93 10.11 7.43
N LYS A 48 -16.89 9.56 8.06
CA LYS A 48 -16.40 10.04 9.36
C LYS A 48 -16.03 11.52 9.33
N VAL A 49 -15.25 11.95 8.34
CA VAL A 49 -14.85 13.37 8.19
C VAL A 49 -16.04 14.25 7.85
N ASP A 50 -16.99 13.78 7.04
CA ASP A 50 -18.23 14.51 6.75
C ASP A 50 -19.05 14.74 8.03
N HIS A 51 -19.16 13.73 8.90
CA HIS A 51 -19.82 13.87 10.20
C HIS A 51 -19.08 14.82 11.15
N ILE A 52 -17.74 14.82 11.13
CA ILE A 52 -16.91 15.78 11.87
C ILE A 52 -17.17 17.22 11.39
N LEU A 53 -17.16 17.46 10.08
CA LEU A 53 -17.44 18.76 9.48
C LEU A 53 -18.85 19.24 9.82
N LEU A 54 -19.82 18.31 9.81
CA LEU A 54 -21.21 18.57 10.16
C LEU A 54 -21.37 18.94 11.65
N LEU A 55 -20.73 18.22 12.56
CA LEU A 55 -20.72 18.56 14.00
C LEU A 55 -20.10 19.93 14.26
N LYS A 56 -19.03 20.25 13.53
CA LYS A 56 -18.36 21.55 13.64
C LYS A 56 -19.15 22.68 12.97
N GLY A 57 -20.12 22.38 12.10
CA GLY A 57 -20.87 23.39 11.36
C GLY A 57 -20.04 24.08 10.27
N ILE A 58 -19.09 23.37 9.64
CA ILE A 58 -18.13 23.99 8.73
C ILE A 58 -18.53 23.80 7.27
N HIS A 59 -18.72 24.93 6.59
CA HIS A 59 -18.91 25.00 5.15
C HIS A 59 -17.65 24.61 4.40
N HIS A 60 -17.77 23.69 3.44
CA HIS A 60 -16.65 23.16 2.69
C HIS A 60 -17.03 22.83 1.25
N ALA A 61 -16.01 22.60 0.43
CA ALA A 61 -16.15 21.94 -0.85
C ALA A 61 -15.60 20.51 -0.79
N THR A 62 -16.09 19.66 -1.68
CA THR A 62 -15.68 18.26 -1.79
C THR A 62 -15.17 17.99 -3.19
N VAL A 63 -14.05 17.28 -3.29
CA VAL A 63 -13.54 16.69 -4.52
C VAL A 63 -13.82 15.20 -4.47
N ASN A 64 -14.54 14.72 -5.47
CA ASN A 64 -14.79 13.30 -5.60
C ASN A 64 -13.64 12.62 -6.35
N VAL A 65 -13.00 11.64 -5.72
CA VAL A 65 -11.83 10.92 -6.22
C VAL A 65 -12.16 9.44 -6.47
N ALA A 66 -11.33 8.77 -7.28
CA ALA A 66 -11.52 7.36 -7.59
C ALA A 66 -11.41 6.46 -6.33
N SER A 67 -12.21 5.39 -6.25
CA SER A 67 -12.20 4.45 -5.11
C SER A 67 -10.95 3.54 -5.09
N ILE A 68 -10.28 3.42 -6.24
CA ILE A 68 -9.00 2.74 -6.49
C ILE A 68 -8.02 3.70 -7.17
N LEU A 69 -6.73 3.38 -7.19
CA LEU A 69 -5.73 4.19 -7.92
C LEU A 69 -5.88 4.05 -9.45
N PRO A 70 -5.43 5.05 -10.25
CA PRO A 70 -4.76 6.30 -9.86
C PRO A 70 -5.71 7.42 -9.39
N ARG A 71 -5.15 8.43 -8.70
CA ARG A 71 -5.81 9.68 -8.28
C ARG A 71 -4.92 10.88 -8.62
N PRO A 72 -4.80 11.27 -9.90
CA PRO A 72 -3.90 12.32 -10.36
C PRO A 72 -4.12 13.67 -9.64
N GLU A 73 -5.35 13.95 -9.22
CA GLU A 73 -5.71 15.12 -8.44
C GLU A 73 -5.02 15.19 -7.06
N ILE A 74 -4.55 14.06 -6.53
CA ILE A 74 -3.76 13.99 -5.29
C ILE A 74 -2.28 13.77 -5.63
N THR A 75 -1.97 12.77 -6.45
CA THR A 75 -0.58 12.37 -6.71
C THR A 75 0.17 13.40 -7.53
N ASP A 76 -0.47 13.92 -8.58
CA ASP A 76 0.21 14.72 -9.59
C ASP A 76 0.04 16.20 -9.27
N LEU A 77 -1.20 16.65 -9.05
CA LEU A 77 -1.49 18.06 -8.77
C LEU A 77 -0.93 18.50 -7.42
N LEU A 78 -1.07 17.69 -6.37
CA LEU A 78 -0.63 18.03 -5.01
C LEU A 78 0.73 17.40 -4.63
N GLY A 79 1.28 16.50 -5.44
CA GLY A 79 2.55 15.82 -5.17
C GLY A 79 2.47 14.75 -4.08
N LEU A 80 1.26 14.40 -3.62
CA LEU A 80 1.02 13.48 -2.51
C LEU A 80 0.91 12.04 -3.00
N ASN A 81 1.95 11.24 -2.78
CA ASN A 81 1.88 9.80 -3.06
C ASN A 81 1.04 9.04 -2.01
N TYR A 82 0.74 9.66 -0.86
CA TYR A 82 -0.13 9.08 0.15
C TYR A 82 -1.47 8.64 -0.44
N ARG A 83 -1.73 7.33 -0.39
CA ARG A 83 -2.83 6.72 -1.15
C ARG A 83 -4.16 6.60 -0.42
N ARG A 84 -4.24 6.90 0.88
CA ARG A 84 -5.53 6.79 1.59
C ARG A 84 -6.32 8.07 1.45
N ILE A 85 -7.63 7.96 1.65
CA ILE A 85 -8.57 9.08 1.66
C ILE A 85 -9.50 8.91 2.86
N PRO A 86 -9.99 10.00 3.46
CA PRO A 86 -9.86 11.39 2.96
C PRO A 86 -8.53 12.07 3.30
N ILE A 87 -8.23 13.13 2.54
CA ILE A 87 -7.31 14.22 2.91
C ILE A 87 -8.11 15.52 2.97
N LEU A 88 -7.66 16.49 3.77
CA LEU A 88 -8.34 17.77 3.93
C LEU A 88 -7.37 18.93 3.75
N ALA A 89 -7.68 19.88 2.88
CA ALA A 89 -6.93 21.13 2.78
C ALA A 89 -7.62 22.25 3.59
N ILE A 90 -6.84 23.12 4.25
CA ILE A 90 -7.31 24.36 4.88
C ILE A 90 -6.37 25.50 4.46
N GLY A 91 -6.68 26.17 3.34
CA GLY A 91 -5.71 27.04 2.67
C GLY A 91 -4.69 26.17 1.91
N ASN A 92 -3.39 26.45 2.05
CA ASN A 92 -2.31 25.66 1.43
C ASN A 92 -1.83 24.48 2.32
N ASP A 93 -2.35 24.36 3.54
CA ASP A 93 -2.07 23.26 4.46
C ASP A 93 -2.95 22.04 4.14
N ILE A 94 -2.35 20.88 3.88
CA ILE A 94 -3.03 19.61 3.61
C ILE A 94 -2.82 18.65 4.78
N TYR A 95 -3.92 18.28 5.45
CA TYR A 95 -3.95 17.39 6.60
C TYR A 95 -4.28 15.96 6.19
N ILE A 96 -3.44 15.04 6.65
CA ILE A 96 -3.47 13.63 6.29
C ILE A 96 -3.91 12.82 7.50
N ASP A 97 -4.75 11.81 7.26
CA ASP A 97 -5.38 10.94 8.28
C ASP A 97 -6.48 11.64 9.09
N THR A 98 -7.59 10.92 9.33
CA THR A 98 -8.76 11.49 10.00
C THR A 98 -8.48 11.92 11.44
N SER A 99 -7.48 11.30 12.10
CA SER A 99 -7.08 11.71 13.46
C SER A 99 -6.49 13.11 13.49
N LEU A 100 -5.62 13.44 12.53
CA LEU A 100 -5.04 14.78 12.46
C LEU A 100 -6.04 15.80 11.90
N ILE A 101 -6.83 15.40 10.90
CA ILE A 101 -7.93 16.24 10.38
C ILE A 101 -8.84 16.72 11.52
N SER A 102 -9.23 15.81 12.43
CA SER A 102 -10.09 16.15 13.57
C SER A 102 -9.45 17.23 14.47
N VAL A 103 -8.16 17.09 14.77
CA VAL A 103 -7.43 18.04 15.64
C VAL A 103 -7.24 19.39 14.93
N ALA A 104 -6.89 19.37 13.65
CA ALA A 104 -6.74 20.58 12.84
C ALA A 104 -8.05 21.36 12.76
N LEU A 105 -9.18 20.68 12.51
CA LEU A 105 -10.51 21.29 12.47
C LEU A 105 -10.90 21.89 13.83
N GLU A 106 -10.64 21.20 14.94
CA GLU A 106 -10.93 21.75 16.27
C GLU A 106 -10.17 23.04 16.55
N ARG A 107 -8.88 23.07 16.18
CA ARG A 107 -7.99 24.23 16.40
C ARG A 107 -8.29 25.40 15.44
N ARG A 108 -8.52 25.10 14.16
CA ARG A 108 -8.69 26.10 13.10
C ARG A 108 -10.09 26.71 13.06
N PHE A 109 -11.08 25.99 13.61
CA PHE A 109 -12.48 26.41 13.69
C PHE A 109 -12.98 26.26 15.14
N PRO A 110 -12.53 27.15 16.06
CA PRO A 110 -12.85 27.06 17.49
C PRO A 110 -14.26 27.56 17.81
N VAL A 111 -14.80 27.15 18.96
CA VAL A 111 -16.13 27.58 19.46
C VAL A 111 -16.24 29.10 19.61
N ALA A 112 -15.14 29.77 19.97
CA ALA A 112 -15.09 31.23 20.07
C ALA A 112 -15.40 31.95 18.74
N GLN A 113 -15.32 31.25 17.61
CA GLN A 113 -15.65 31.76 16.27
C GLN A 113 -17.05 31.31 15.78
N GLY A 114 -17.85 30.65 16.64
CA GLY A 114 -19.21 30.21 16.32
C GLY A 114 -19.31 28.80 15.74
N PHE A 115 -18.22 28.04 15.69
CA PHE A 115 -18.25 26.63 15.28
C PHE A 115 -18.64 25.70 16.42
N GLY A 116 -19.06 24.47 16.09
CA GLY A 116 -19.27 23.40 17.07
C GLY A 116 -17.95 22.96 17.72
N THR A 117 -17.98 21.84 18.46
CA THR A 117 -16.77 21.23 19.04
C THR A 117 -16.83 19.71 18.91
N LEU A 118 -15.67 19.10 18.72
CA LEU A 118 -15.51 17.64 18.76
C LEU A 118 -15.25 17.11 20.18
N PHE A 119 -15.03 18.01 21.13
CA PHE A 119 -14.72 17.71 22.52
C PHE A 119 -15.65 18.53 23.44
N PRO A 120 -16.97 18.25 23.40
CA PRO A 120 -17.94 18.91 24.27
C PRO A 120 -17.58 18.69 25.74
N LYS A 121 -17.96 19.65 26.59
CA LYS A 121 -17.82 19.51 28.03
C LYS A 121 -18.62 18.30 28.52
N GLY A 122 -18.14 17.67 29.59
CA GLY A 122 -18.95 16.70 30.31
C GLY A 122 -20.20 17.37 30.87
N LYS A 123 -21.26 16.60 31.10
CA LYS A 123 -22.46 17.12 31.78
C LYS A 123 -22.08 17.75 33.12
N GLN A 124 -22.91 18.68 33.59
CA GLN A 124 -22.66 19.44 34.82
C GLN A 124 -21.36 20.27 34.78
N GLY A 125 -20.89 20.64 33.57
CA GLY A 125 -19.74 21.52 33.39
C GLY A 125 -18.38 20.85 33.61
N GLN A 126 -18.31 19.51 33.62
CA GLN A 126 -17.04 18.78 33.73
C GLN A 126 -16.13 19.08 32.53
N PRO A 127 -14.80 19.11 32.73
CA PRO A 127 -13.86 19.38 31.64
C PRO A 127 -13.96 18.28 30.55
N PRO A 128 -13.70 18.62 29.28
CA PRO A 128 -13.78 17.65 28.20
C PRO A 128 -12.69 16.57 28.33
N HIS A 129 -13.03 15.33 28.03
CA HIS A 129 -12.12 14.19 28.03
C HIS A 129 -11.21 14.14 26.78
N THR A 130 -10.67 15.27 26.33
CA THR A 130 -10.03 15.44 25.00
C THR A 130 -8.99 14.38 24.68
N GLY A 131 -8.03 14.13 25.57
CA GLY A 131 -6.97 13.15 25.35
C GLY A 131 -7.50 11.71 25.21
N LEU A 132 -8.45 11.33 26.08
CA LEU A 132 -9.08 10.01 26.03
C LEU A 132 -9.94 9.84 24.78
N ILE A 133 -10.69 10.88 24.38
CA ILE A 133 -11.50 10.87 23.16
C ILE A 133 -10.61 10.70 21.92
N LYS A 134 -9.47 11.42 21.83
CA LYS A 134 -8.49 11.24 20.73
C LYS A 134 -7.96 9.81 20.69
N ALA A 135 -7.55 9.28 21.85
CA ALA A 135 -6.98 7.93 21.95
C ALA A 135 -8.03 6.85 21.60
N PHE A 136 -9.25 6.98 22.12
CA PHE A 136 -10.38 6.10 21.86
C PHE A 136 -10.75 6.09 20.38
N ALA A 137 -10.85 7.26 19.75
CA ALA A 137 -11.11 7.39 18.33
C ALA A 137 -10.03 6.71 17.47
N LYS A 138 -8.74 7.01 17.71
CA LYS A 138 -7.64 6.50 16.86
C LYS A 138 -7.25 5.05 17.15
N HIS A 139 -7.10 4.67 18.42
CA HIS A 139 -6.51 3.39 18.80
C HIS A 139 -7.53 2.27 19.00
N TRP A 140 -8.80 2.59 19.23
CA TRP A 140 -9.86 1.60 19.33
C TRP A 140 -10.77 1.63 18.12
N ALA A 141 -11.46 2.74 17.87
CA ALA A 141 -12.48 2.80 16.82
C ALA A 141 -11.90 2.66 15.41
N ASP A 142 -10.90 3.46 15.05
CA ASP A 142 -10.34 3.52 13.68
C ASP A 142 -9.44 2.33 13.32
N THR A 143 -8.96 1.58 14.32
CA THR A 143 -8.01 0.48 14.13
C THR A 143 -8.66 -0.85 14.49
N VAL A 144 -8.93 -1.10 15.77
CA VAL A 144 -9.43 -2.38 16.26
C VAL A 144 -10.84 -2.64 15.72
N LEU A 145 -11.78 -1.74 16.01
CA LEU A 145 -13.18 -1.90 15.62
C LEU A 145 -13.35 -1.86 14.10
N PHE A 146 -12.78 -0.85 13.43
CA PHE A 146 -12.88 -0.73 11.97
C PHE A 146 -12.29 -1.95 11.25
N SER A 147 -11.19 -2.54 11.71
CA SER A 147 -10.55 -3.68 11.02
C SER A 147 -11.44 -4.93 10.89
N LEU A 148 -12.48 -5.05 11.72
CA LEU A 148 -13.41 -6.16 11.69
C LEU A 148 -14.47 -6.01 10.58
N ALA A 149 -14.88 -4.78 10.27
CA ALA A 149 -15.98 -4.52 9.34
C ALA A 149 -15.71 -4.96 7.88
N PRO A 150 -14.50 -4.79 7.29
CA PRO A 150 -14.24 -5.22 5.92
C PRO A 150 -14.49 -6.71 5.65
N ALA A 151 -14.36 -7.59 6.65
CA ALA A 151 -14.64 -9.02 6.47
C ALA A 151 -16.12 -9.31 6.16
N LEU A 152 -17.01 -8.35 6.44
CA LEU A 152 -18.44 -8.46 6.19
C LEU A 152 -18.84 -7.99 4.78
N LEU A 153 -17.91 -7.45 3.99
CA LEU A 153 -18.18 -7.11 2.60
C LEU A 153 -18.36 -8.37 1.74
N ASN A 154 -19.12 -8.25 0.66
CA ASN A 154 -19.30 -9.34 -0.28
C ASN A 154 -18.12 -9.42 -1.25
N TRP A 155 -16.98 -9.94 -0.77
CA TRP A 155 -15.71 -9.95 -1.51
C TRP A 155 -15.75 -10.69 -2.85
N SER A 156 -16.64 -11.68 -3.00
CA SER A 156 -16.80 -12.41 -4.26
C SER A 156 -17.49 -11.59 -5.36
N LYS A 157 -18.16 -10.48 -5.00
CA LYS A 157 -18.82 -9.58 -5.97
C LYS A 157 -17.94 -8.42 -6.42
N PHE A 158 -16.79 -8.18 -5.78
CA PHE A 158 -15.92 -7.09 -6.19
C PHE A 158 -15.16 -7.44 -7.49
N PRO A 159 -14.99 -6.47 -8.41
CA PRO A 159 -14.13 -6.64 -9.57
C PRO A 159 -12.70 -7.02 -9.16
N ALA A 160 -12.03 -7.82 -9.99
CA ALA A 160 -10.63 -8.24 -9.74
C ALA A 160 -9.68 -7.05 -9.55
N ALA A 161 -9.92 -5.94 -10.27
CA ALA A 161 -9.16 -4.70 -10.12
C ALA A 161 -9.26 -4.11 -8.70
N PHE A 162 -10.45 -4.15 -8.09
CA PHE A 162 -10.67 -3.68 -6.72
C PHE A 162 -9.97 -4.59 -5.71
N VAL A 163 -10.08 -5.91 -5.85
CA VAL A 163 -9.39 -6.87 -4.97
C VAL A 163 -7.87 -6.71 -5.07
N LYS A 164 -7.33 -6.49 -6.28
CA LYS A 164 -5.91 -6.20 -6.50
C LYS A 164 -5.50 -4.89 -5.84
N ASP A 165 -6.28 -3.82 -6.00
CA ASP A 165 -6.02 -2.53 -5.37
C ASP A 165 -5.98 -2.63 -3.84
N ARG A 166 -6.96 -3.32 -3.25
CA ARG A 166 -7.03 -3.54 -1.79
C ARG A 166 -5.92 -4.47 -1.28
N SER A 167 -5.48 -5.44 -2.08
CA SER A 167 -4.30 -6.24 -1.76
C SER A 167 -3.03 -5.37 -1.69
N ALA A 168 -2.87 -4.47 -2.66
CA ALA A 168 -1.75 -3.51 -2.64
C ALA A 168 -1.86 -2.53 -1.46
N LEU A 169 -3.07 -2.16 -1.05
CA LEU A 169 -3.29 -1.34 0.15
C LEU A 169 -2.89 -2.10 1.41
N SER A 170 -3.31 -3.35 1.58
CA SER A 170 -2.97 -4.17 2.76
C SER A 170 -1.49 -4.61 2.78
N GLY A 171 -0.78 -4.51 1.66
CA GLY A 171 0.61 -4.98 1.53
C GLY A 171 0.74 -6.50 1.36
N ALA A 172 -0.38 -7.21 1.16
CA ALA A 172 -0.42 -8.65 0.96
C ALA A 172 -1.63 -9.04 0.08
N PRO A 173 -1.53 -10.14 -0.70
CA PRO A 173 -2.66 -10.65 -1.48
C PRO A 173 -3.88 -10.96 -0.60
N ILE A 174 -5.03 -10.40 -0.96
CA ILE A 174 -6.30 -10.73 -0.33
C ILE A 174 -6.76 -12.12 -0.79
N ASN A 175 -6.93 -13.02 0.17
CA ASN A 175 -7.58 -14.30 -0.07
C ASN A 175 -9.09 -14.17 0.17
N VAL A 176 -9.85 -14.06 -0.92
CA VAL A 176 -11.32 -13.90 -0.88
C VAL A 176 -11.99 -15.07 -0.17
N GLN A 177 -11.55 -16.31 -0.38
CA GLN A 177 -12.15 -17.46 0.30
C GLN A 177 -11.92 -17.40 1.80
N ALA A 178 -10.69 -17.09 2.24
CA ALA A 178 -10.35 -17.00 3.65
C ALA A 178 -11.10 -15.86 4.37
N ILE A 179 -11.20 -14.68 3.76
CA ILE A 179 -11.97 -13.57 4.34
C ILE A 179 -13.45 -13.94 4.43
N THR A 180 -14.01 -14.53 3.37
CA THR A 180 -15.42 -14.96 3.36
C THR A 180 -15.68 -16.02 4.45
N ALA A 181 -14.76 -16.98 4.64
CA ALA A 181 -14.84 -17.98 5.69
C ALA A 181 -14.70 -17.39 7.11
N SER A 182 -14.04 -16.24 7.25
CA SER A 182 -13.87 -15.54 8.53
C SER A 182 -15.06 -14.67 8.94
N ARG A 183 -16.11 -14.60 8.11
CA ARG A 183 -17.24 -13.69 8.31
C ARG A 183 -17.91 -13.84 9.68
N GLU A 184 -18.31 -15.05 10.06
CA GLU A 184 -18.98 -15.28 11.35
C GLU A 184 -18.08 -14.93 12.55
N LYS A 185 -16.78 -15.18 12.42
CA LYS A 185 -15.80 -14.73 13.41
C LYS A 185 -15.77 -13.20 13.52
N ALA A 186 -15.83 -12.48 12.41
CA ALA A 186 -15.89 -11.02 12.42
C ALA A 186 -17.18 -10.50 13.05
N ILE A 187 -18.34 -11.13 12.78
CA ILE A 187 -19.61 -10.80 13.43
C ILE A 187 -19.53 -11.00 14.95
N SER A 188 -19.00 -12.15 15.38
CA SER A 188 -18.81 -12.46 16.82
C SER A 188 -17.90 -11.43 17.50
N LEU A 189 -16.81 -11.02 16.85
CA LEU A 189 -15.91 -10.00 17.39
C LEU A 189 -16.55 -8.61 17.41
N LEU A 190 -17.32 -8.24 16.39
CA LEU A 190 -18.07 -6.98 16.37
C LEU A 190 -19.14 -6.93 17.47
N SER A 191 -19.78 -8.06 17.76
CA SER A 191 -20.74 -8.22 18.87
C SER A 191 -20.04 -8.05 20.23
N THR A 192 -18.84 -8.61 20.37
CA THR A 192 -17.99 -8.38 21.55
C THR A 192 -17.64 -6.90 21.72
N GLN A 193 -17.27 -6.20 20.64
CA GLN A 193 -17.00 -4.76 20.71
C GLN A 193 -18.26 -3.94 21.02
N LEU A 194 -19.43 -4.36 20.52
CA LEU A 194 -20.71 -3.69 20.78
C LEU A 194 -21.14 -3.85 22.24
N SER A 195 -20.78 -4.96 22.88
CA SER A 195 -21.01 -5.18 24.31
C SER A 195 -20.30 -4.14 25.18
N LEU A 196 -19.11 -3.67 24.79
CA LEU A 196 -18.42 -2.59 25.50
C LEU A 196 -19.17 -1.26 25.37
N VAL A 197 -19.80 -1.01 24.22
CA VAL A 197 -20.65 0.18 24.01
C VAL A 197 -21.93 0.07 24.86
N GLU A 198 -22.54 -1.11 24.91
CA GLU A 198 -23.73 -1.37 25.72
C GLU A 198 -23.45 -1.16 27.21
N GLU A 199 -22.33 -1.70 27.70
CA GLU A 199 -21.86 -1.50 29.08
C GLU A 199 -21.61 -0.02 29.36
N GLN A 200 -20.95 0.68 28.43
CA GLN A 200 -20.68 2.11 28.57
C GLN A 200 -21.98 2.94 28.62
N LEU A 201 -23.03 2.55 27.91
CA LEU A 201 -24.32 3.24 27.92
C LEU A 201 -25.23 2.77 29.08
N SER A 202 -24.77 1.81 29.89
CA SER A 202 -25.63 1.09 30.82
C SER A 202 -26.19 1.94 31.98
N ASP A 203 -25.52 3.04 32.31
CA ASP A 203 -25.92 3.99 33.36
C ASP A 203 -26.93 5.05 32.88
N GLY A 204 -27.37 4.98 31.62
CA GLY A 204 -28.35 5.90 31.05
C GLY A 204 -27.77 7.18 30.47
N ARG A 205 -26.43 7.30 30.36
CA ARG A 205 -25.80 8.41 29.63
C ARG A 205 -26.24 8.46 28.16
N GLU A 206 -26.28 9.67 27.59
CA GLU A 206 -26.77 9.88 26.22
C GLU A 206 -25.70 9.68 25.16
N TRP A 207 -24.45 10.06 25.49
CA TRP A 207 -23.27 10.01 24.62
C TRP A 207 -22.15 9.27 25.32
N LEU A 208 -21.22 8.70 24.55
CA LEU A 208 -20.23 7.74 25.08
C LEU A 208 -19.36 8.28 26.22
N PHE A 209 -19.14 9.60 26.28
CA PHE A 209 -18.33 10.27 27.29
C PHE A 209 -19.15 11.15 28.25
N ASP A 210 -20.45 10.89 28.38
CA ASP A 210 -21.39 11.67 29.22
C ASP A 210 -21.22 13.20 29.07
N SER A 211 -21.20 13.64 27.82
CA SER A 211 -20.99 15.04 27.45
C SER A 211 -22.29 15.74 27.07
N GLU A 212 -22.23 17.07 26.95
CA GLU A 212 -23.38 17.91 26.58
C GLU A 212 -23.92 17.61 25.17
N GLY A 213 -23.09 17.00 24.31
CA GLY A 213 -23.43 16.61 22.94
C GLY A 213 -22.54 15.46 22.46
N PRO A 214 -22.76 14.94 21.25
CA PRO A 214 -21.91 13.88 20.71
C PRO A 214 -20.50 14.42 20.45
N SER A 215 -19.51 13.58 20.75
CA SER A 215 -18.09 13.89 20.61
C SER A 215 -17.46 13.17 19.41
N LEU A 216 -16.16 13.41 19.16
CA LEU A 216 -15.39 12.61 18.20
C LEU A 216 -15.44 11.10 18.51
N ALA A 217 -15.57 10.71 19.78
CA ALA A 217 -15.70 9.30 20.15
C ALA A 217 -17.00 8.71 19.59
N ASP A 218 -18.11 9.42 19.74
CA ASP A 218 -19.41 8.98 19.23
C ASP A 218 -19.38 8.83 17.71
N VAL A 219 -18.82 9.81 17.00
CA VAL A 219 -18.66 9.74 15.54
C VAL A 219 -17.81 8.55 15.13
N SER A 220 -16.69 8.33 15.81
CA SER A 220 -15.71 7.30 15.46
C SER A 220 -16.26 5.90 15.65
N VAL A 221 -17.14 5.67 16.62
CA VAL A 221 -17.82 4.38 16.79
C VAL A 221 -19.01 4.27 15.85
N ASN A 222 -19.80 5.34 15.75
CA ASN A 222 -21.03 5.36 14.97
C ASN A 222 -20.76 5.10 13.48
N PHE A 223 -19.73 5.69 12.88
CA PHE A 223 -19.49 5.50 11.43
C PHE A 223 -19.20 4.03 11.08
N VAL A 224 -18.56 3.26 11.98
CA VAL A 224 -18.30 1.83 11.74
C VAL A 224 -19.59 1.04 11.79
N TYR A 225 -20.37 1.18 12.87
CA TYR A 225 -21.61 0.41 13.02
C TYR A 225 -22.69 0.84 12.02
N ALA A 226 -22.82 2.13 11.74
CA ALA A 226 -23.72 2.63 10.69
C ALA A 226 -23.34 2.06 9.31
N TRP A 227 -22.04 1.91 9.02
CA TRP A 227 -21.60 1.24 7.80
C TRP A 227 -21.93 -0.26 7.81
N VAL A 228 -21.67 -0.95 8.93
CA VAL A 228 -21.98 -2.38 9.08
C VAL A 228 -23.48 -2.64 8.93
N GLN A 229 -24.37 -1.77 9.43
CA GLN A 229 -25.82 -1.86 9.26
C GLN A 229 -26.27 -1.86 7.79
N THR A 230 -25.44 -1.39 6.86
CA THR A 230 -25.74 -1.43 5.41
C THR A 230 -25.45 -2.79 4.76
N PHE A 231 -24.77 -3.68 5.47
CA PHE A 231 -24.40 -5.00 4.95
C PHE A 231 -25.53 -6.00 5.13
N ARG A 232 -25.59 -7.01 4.25
CA ARG A 232 -26.56 -8.12 4.38
C ARG A 232 -26.05 -9.16 5.37
N GLY A 233 -26.94 -9.85 6.09
CA GLY A 233 -26.54 -10.99 6.94
C GLY A 233 -25.77 -10.54 8.17
N VAL A 234 -26.22 -9.47 8.81
CA VAL A 234 -25.66 -8.87 10.04
C VAL A 234 -26.77 -8.57 11.05
N GLU A 235 -28.00 -8.99 10.78
CA GLU A 235 -29.20 -8.67 11.56
C GLU A 235 -29.06 -9.17 13.00
N SER A 236 -28.42 -10.32 13.19
CA SER A 236 -28.11 -10.90 14.52
C SER A 236 -27.12 -10.07 15.35
N LEU A 237 -26.30 -9.22 14.72
CA LEU A 237 -25.39 -8.31 15.44
C LEU A 237 -26.15 -7.18 16.14
N PHE A 238 -27.32 -6.81 15.62
CA PHE A 238 -28.11 -5.66 16.07
C PHE A 238 -29.41 -6.10 16.73
N ASP A 239 -29.34 -7.13 17.58
CA ASP A 239 -30.48 -7.65 18.34
C ASP A 239 -30.88 -6.69 19.48
N PRO A 240 -32.09 -6.10 19.45
CA PRO A 240 -32.56 -5.20 20.50
C PRO A 240 -32.73 -5.86 21.87
N SER A 241 -32.85 -7.18 21.94
CA SER A 241 -32.90 -7.91 23.22
C SER A 241 -31.54 -7.98 23.90
N THR A 242 -30.45 -7.88 23.13
CA THR A 242 -29.07 -7.95 23.62
C THR A 242 -28.44 -6.56 23.76
N PHE A 243 -28.68 -5.66 22.81
CA PHE A 243 -28.04 -4.33 22.76
C PHE A 243 -29.03 -3.14 22.73
N PRO A 244 -30.05 -3.10 23.61
CA PRO A 244 -31.09 -2.07 23.55
C PRO A 244 -30.52 -0.64 23.64
N LYS A 245 -29.50 -0.41 24.47
CA LYS A 245 -28.97 0.95 24.70
C LYS A 245 -28.08 1.40 23.57
N SER A 246 -27.25 0.50 23.02
CA SER A 246 -26.39 0.76 21.87
C SER A 246 -27.21 1.07 20.63
N LEU A 247 -28.29 0.33 20.37
CA LEU A 247 -29.19 0.60 19.25
C LEU A 247 -29.91 1.94 19.43
N ALA A 248 -30.39 2.25 20.64
CA ALA A 248 -30.98 3.55 20.94
C ALA A 248 -29.98 4.70 20.72
N TRP A 249 -28.71 4.52 21.12
CA TRP A 249 -27.64 5.49 20.87
C TRP A 249 -27.32 5.63 19.37
N LEU A 250 -27.25 4.54 18.60
CA LEU A 250 -27.07 4.60 17.14
C LEU A 250 -28.21 5.37 16.46
N SER A 251 -29.46 5.11 16.85
CA SER A 251 -30.62 5.86 16.35
C SER A 251 -30.55 7.34 16.73
N ARG A 252 -30.10 7.67 17.95
CA ARG A 252 -29.92 9.05 18.41
C ARG A 252 -28.85 9.78 17.59
N MET A 253 -27.71 9.15 17.35
CA MET A 253 -26.65 9.67 16.47
C MET A 253 -27.19 9.93 15.06
N ALA A 254 -27.91 8.98 14.47
CA ALA A 254 -28.48 9.12 13.14
C ALA A 254 -29.50 10.27 13.06
N ALA A 255 -30.37 10.40 14.06
CA ALA A 255 -31.33 11.50 14.15
C ALA A 255 -30.64 12.86 14.32
N TYR A 256 -29.62 12.94 15.17
CA TYR A 256 -28.85 14.16 15.41
C TYR A 256 -28.11 14.62 14.15
N LEU A 257 -27.35 13.73 13.51
CA LEU A 257 -26.66 14.03 12.24
C LEU A 257 -27.67 14.35 11.12
N GLY A 258 -28.80 13.65 11.07
CA GLY A 258 -29.88 13.93 10.12
C GLY A 258 -30.52 15.30 10.31
N HIS A 259 -30.66 15.77 11.55
CA HIS A 259 -31.09 17.13 11.85
C HIS A 259 -30.07 18.16 11.36
N LEU A 260 -28.79 17.98 11.72
CA LEU A 260 -27.73 18.90 11.30
C LEU A 260 -27.65 19.01 9.76
N LYS A 261 -27.74 17.90 9.05
CA LYS A 261 -27.71 17.88 7.57
C LYS A 261 -28.87 18.65 6.92
N LYS A 262 -30.02 18.77 7.61
CA LYS A 262 -31.18 19.53 7.12
C LYS A 262 -31.05 21.02 7.35
N VAL A 263 -30.45 21.43 8.46
CA VAL A 263 -30.36 22.85 8.85
C VAL A 263 -29.07 23.52 8.38
N GLN A 264 -28.02 22.75 8.10
CA GLN A 264 -26.75 23.26 7.61
C GLN A 264 -26.70 23.26 6.08
N PRO A 265 -25.97 24.21 5.47
CA PRO A 265 -25.81 24.26 4.02
C PRO A 265 -25.04 23.07 3.47
N GLN A 266 -25.43 22.61 2.29
CA GLN A 266 -24.77 21.49 1.61
C GLN A 266 -23.39 21.90 1.10
N SER A 267 -22.46 20.94 1.08
CA SER A 267 -21.14 21.14 0.50
C SER A 267 -21.21 21.24 -1.02
N ALA A 268 -20.38 22.12 -1.58
CA ALA A 268 -20.23 22.24 -3.03
C ALA A 268 -19.29 21.14 -3.54
N VAL A 269 -19.65 20.49 -4.65
CA VAL A 269 -18.72 19.58 -5.35
C VAL A 269 -17.93 20.39 -6.37
N ILE A 270 -16.60 20.27 -6.33
CA ILE A 270 -15.68 20.95 -7.27
C ILE A 270 -14.74 19.95 -7.93
N SER A 271 -14.16 20.32 -9.06
CA SER A 271 -13.18 19.48 -9.76
C SER A 271 -11.86 19.41 -8.99
N GLY A 272 -11.08 18.34 -9.20
CA GLY A 272 -9.75 18.20 -8.61
C GLY A 272 -8.77 19.29 -9.08
N ALA A 273 -8.90 19.76 -10.31
CA ALA A 273 -8.08 20.83 -10.86
C ALA A 273 -8.40 22.19 -10.20
N ASP A 274 -9.69 22.54 -10.07
CA ASP A 274 -10.11 23.78 -9.41
C ASP A 274 -9.72 23.78 -7.93
N ALA A 275 -9.88 22.62 -7.27
CA ALA A 275 -9.43 22.42 -5.90
C ALA A 275 -7.92 22.66 -5.76
N ALA A 276 -7.10 22.00 -6.57
CA ALA A 276 -5.65 22.14 -6.49
C ALA A 276 -5.18 23.57 -6.78
N ALA A 277 -5.76 24.22 -7.80
CA ALA A 277 -5.48 25.63 -8.10
C ALA A 277 -5.85 26.56 -6.95
N LYS A 278 -6.98 26.30 -6.28
CA LYS A 278 -7.42 27.07 -5.11
C LYS A 278 -6.51 26.84 -3.90
N ILE A 279 -6.12 25.61 -3.62
CA ILE A 279 -5.19 25.30 -2.50
C ILE A 279 -3.82 25.95 -2.75
N ALA A 280 -3.35 25.95 -4.00
CA ALA A 280 -2.05 26.52 -4.37
C ALA A 280 -2.00 28.05 -4.23
N SER A 281 -3.14 28.75 -4.42
CA SER A 281 -3.20 30.21 -4.33
C SER A 281 -3.44 30.76 -2.92
N GLU A 282 -3.79 29.89 -1.97
CA GLU A 282 -4.07 30.27 -0.59
C GLU A 282 -2.79 30.34 0.27
N SER A 283 -2.92 30.99 1.42
CA SER A 283 -1.84 31.02 2.42
C SER A 283 -1.78 29.69 3.21
N PHE A 284 -0.56 29.32 3.62
CA PHE A 284 -0.33 28.26 4.61
C PHE A 284 -0.18 28.86 6.01
N GLU A 285 -0.33 28.03 7.04
CA GLU A 285 -0.11 28.44 8.43
C GLU A 285 1.38 28.61 8.75
N ALA A 286 1.74 29.65 9.51
CA ALA A 286 3.11 29.85 9.94
C ALA A 286 3.66 28.61 10.67
N TYR A 287 4.87 28.16 10.32
CA TYR A 287 5.51 26.98 10.92
C TYR A 287 5.68 27.07 12.43
N SER A 288 5.72 28.28 12.99
CA SER A 288 5.76 28.54 14.42
C SER A 288 4.53 28.03 15.19
N VAL A 289 3.39 27.82 14.51
CA VAL A 289 2.18 27.30 15.16
C VAL A 289 2.37 25.84 15.59
N VAL A 290 2.99 25.02 14.74
CA VAL A 290 3.37 23.63 15.08
C VAL A 290 4.70 23.60 15.82
N GLY A 291 5.64 24.45 15.40
CA GLY A 291 6.99 24.55 15.94
C GLY A 291 7.91 23.40 15.50
N PHE A 292 9.14 23.43 16.01
CA PHE A 292 10.13 22.38 15.79
C PHE A 292 10.69 21.91 17.14
N ASP A 293 10.16 20.81 17.68
CA ASP A 293 10.61 20.18 18.91
C ASP A 293 11.94 19.44 18.66
N GLN A 294 13.05 20.10 18.97
CA GLN A 294 14.40 19.56 18.80
C GLN A 294 14.62 18.25 19.58
N ARG A 295 13.94 18.04 20.70
CA ARG A 295 14.10 16.83 21.51
C ARG A 295 13.49 15.64 20.80
N GLU A 296 12.28 15.82 20.26
CA GLU A 296 11.62 14.78 19.47
C GLU A 296 12.35 14.55 18.15
N ALA A 297 12.80 15.60 17.47
CA ALA A 297 13.58 15.50 16.24
C ALA A 297 14.86 14.66 16.46
N LYS A 298 15.60 14.93 17.54
CA LYS A 298 16.80 14.14 17.93
C LYS A 298 16.49 12.67 18.17
N ARG A 299 15.36 12.34 18.84
CA ARG A 299 14.94 10.96 19.07
C ARG A 299 14.66 10.19 17.77
N LEU A 300 14.29 10.90 16.72
CA LEU A 300 13.97 10.33 15.40
C LEU A 300 15.13 10.38 14.43
N GLY A 301 16.24 11.04 14.79
CA GLY A 301 17.34 11.31 13.87
C GLY A 301 16.92 12.24 12.72
N LEU A 302 16.04 13.21 12.99
CA LEU A 302 15.56 14.18 12.01
C LEU A 302 16.05 15.59 12.35
N THR A 303 16.32 16.38 11.32
CA THR A 303 16.69 17.80 11.37
C THR A 303 15.78 18.61 10.46
N VAL A 304 15.52 19.87 10.82
CA VAL A 304 14.79 20.79 9.95
C VAL A 304 15.53 20.94 8.61
N GLY A 305 14.80 20.92 7.51
CA GLY A 305 15.35 20.95 6.15
C GLY A 305 15.74 19.58 5.59
N ASP A 306 15.70 18.50 6.39
CA ASP A 306 15.95 17.15 5.87
C ASP A 306 14.92 16.80 4.78
N ARG A 307 15.39 16.09 3.75
CA ARG A 307 14.48 15.40 2.84
C ARG A 307 13.99 14.14 3.54
N VAL A 308 12.69 14.04 3.76
CA VAL A 308 12.07 12.98 4.56
C VAL A 308 10.99 12.28 3.74
N SER A 309 10.95 10.96 3.89
CA SER A 309 9.91 10.06 3.40
C SER A 309 8.99 9.68 4.56
N VAL A 310 7.69 9.89 4.41
CA VAL A 310 6.68 9.60 5.42
C VAL A 310 5.65 8.62 4.87
N ALA A 311 5.46 7.52 5.58
CA ALA A 311 4.47 6.50 5.27
C ALA A 311 3.71 6.07 6.52
N PRO A 312 2.44 5.66 6.39
CA PRO A 312 1.72 5.05 7.49
C PRO A 312 2.32 3.68 7.87
N ASP A 313 2.15 3.29 9.13
CA ASP A 313 2.73 2.06 9.69
C ASP A 313 1.86 0.81 9.51
N ASP A 314 0.60 0.97 9.12
CA ASP A 314 -0.40 -0.10 9.06
C ASP A 314 -0.72 -0.54 7.61
N SER A 315 -1.47 0.25 6.82
CA SER A 315 -1.82 -0.03 5.41
C SER A 315 -1.28 1.02 4.42
N GLY A 316 -1.01 0.67 3.17
CA GLY A 316 -0.51 1.63 2.17
C GLY A 316 0.94 2.08 2.42
N ARG A 317 1.72 1.29 3.16
CA ARG A 317 3.12 1.57 3.54
C ARG A 317 4.04 1.78 2.33
N ASN A 318 3.69 1.17 1.19
CA ASN A 318 4.45 1.24 -0.05
C ASN A 318 4.19 2.53 -0.86
N PHE A 319 3.48 3.49 -0.27
CA PHE A 319 3.11 4.76 -0.90
C PHE A 319 3.59 5.93 -0.04
N PRO A 320 4.92 6.03 0.20
CA PRO A 320 5.47 7.11 1.00
C PRO A 320 5.35 8.44 0.26
N THR A 321 5.06 9.51 0.99
CA THR A 321 5.21 10.87 0.49
C THR A 321 6.57 11.42 0.90
N GLU A 322 7.30 11.99 -0.06
CA GLU A 322 8.58 12.61 0.19
C GLU A 322 8.49 14.14 0.13
N GLY A 323 9.15 14.80 1.06
CA GLY A 323 9.11 16.25 1.19
C GLY A 323 10.26 16.78 2.03
N THR A 324 10.35 18.11 2.14
CA THR A 324 11.33 18.77 3.02
C THR A 324 10.70 18.97 4.39
N LEU A 325 11.31 18.47 5.46
CA LEU A 325 10.79 18.60 6.82
C LEU A 325 10.91 20.05 7.32
N VAL A 326 9.79 20.71 7.63
CA VAL A 326 9.79 22.12 8.05
C VAL A 326 9.26 22.35 9.47
N ALA A 327 8.45 21.43 10.00
CA ALA A 327 7.97 21.47 11.37
C ALA A 327 7.79 20.06 11.93
N LEU A 328 7.93 19.91 13.24
CA LEU A 328 7.76 18.63 13.94
C LEU A 328 7.49 18.90 15.41
N ASN A 329 6.43 18.31 15.95
CA ASN A 329 6.18 18.28 17.39
C ASN A 329 5.73 16.87 17.83
N ARG A 330 5.07 16.77 18.98
CA ARG A 330 4.57 15.51 19.54
C ARG A 330 3.34 14.96 18.83
N GLU A 331 2.54 15.81 18.19
CA GLU A 331 1.30 15.43 17.52
C GLU A 331 1.49 15.22 16.01
N GLU A 332 2.26 16.08 15.34
CA GLU A 332 2.39 16.09 13.88
C GLU A 332 3.79 16.48 13.38
N LEU A 333 4.02 16.24 12.09
CA LEU A 333 5.16 16.76 11.32
C LEU A 333 4.64 17.36 10.01
N ILE A 334 5.32 18.39 9.50
CA ILE A 334 4.98 19.06 8.25
C ILE A 334 6.09 18.86 7.24
N LEU A 335 5.72 18.39 6.05
CA LEU A 335 6.58 18.36 4.88
C LEU A 335 6.17 19.45 3.87
N GLU A 336 7.14 20.17 3.31
CA GLU A 336 6.95 20.86 2.04
C GLU A 336 7.02 19.84 0.90
N VAL A 337 5.91 19.69 0.17
CA VAL A 337 5.75 18.75 -0.94
C VAL A 337 5.50 19.53 -2.22
N GLN A 338 6.25 19.18 -3.28
CA GLN A 338 6.11 19.82 -4.59
C GLN A 338 5.10 19.03 -5.43
N GLY A 339 3.98 19.65 -5.78
CA GLY A 339 3.04 19.18 -6.80
C GLY A 339 3.22 19.91 -8.13
N GLN A 340 2.40 19.55 -9.13
CA GLN A 340 2.43 20.21 -10.44
C GLN A 340 1.99 21.68 -10.40
N VAL A 341 1.07 22.05 -9.50
CA VAL A 341 0.48 23.39 -9.46
C VAL A 341 1.01 24.26 -8.32
N GLY A 342 1.92 23.74 -7.48
CA GLY A 342 2.49 24.51 -6.38
C GLY A 342 3.22 23.66 -5.34
N THR A 343 3.70 24.33 -4.29
CA THR A 343 4.27 23.71 -3.10
C THR A 343 3.25 23.72 -1.98
N PHE A 344 3.09 22.60 -1.29
CA PHE A 344 2.06 22.39 -0.26
C PHE A 344 2.66 21.98 1.07
N ARG A 345 2.00 22.38 2.16
CA ARG A 345 2.39 22.01 3.52
C ARG A 345 1.59 20.79 3.91
N CYS A 346 2.22 19.63 3.86
CA CYS A 346 1.55 18.36 4.08
C CYS A 346 1.80 17.91 5.52
N HIS A 347 0.74 17.91 6.32
CA HIS A 347 0.74 17.58 7.73
C HIS A 347 0.43 16.09 7.92
N PHE A 348 1.34 15.37 8.59
CA PHE A 348 1.18 13.96 8.92
C PHE A 348 1.15 13.80 10.45
N PRO A 349 0.25 12.97 11.01
CA PRO A 349 0.28 12.69 12.44
C PRO A 349 1.54 11.90 12.77
N ARG A 350 2.02 12.02 14.01
CA ARG A 350 3.15 11.21 14.52
C ARG A 350 2.74 9.78 14.83
N VAL A 351 1.50 9.57 15.24
CA VAL A 351 0.98 8.26 15.64
C VAL A 351 0.63 7.45 14.40
N MET A 352 1.19 6.24 14.30
CA MET A 352 0.99 5.28 13.19
C MET A 352 1.55 5.77 11.83
N PHE A 353 2.54 6.66 11.87
CA PHE A 353 3.31 7.07 10.69
C PHE A 353 4.80 7.11 11.05
N THR A 354 5.61 6.60 10.13
CA THR A 354 7.07 6.64 10.24
C THR A 354 7.64 7.63 9.25
N ALA A 355 8.51 8.51 9.76
CA ALA A 355 9.33 9.44 8.99
C ALA A 355 10.77 8.91 8.92
N LYS A 356 11.38 8.92 7.72
CA LYS A 356 12.78 8.51 7.49
C LYS A 356 13.48 9.52 6.61
N VAL A 357 14.74 9.83 6.92
CA VAL A 357 15.59 10.64 6.03
C VAL A 357 15.77 9.88 4.71
N VAL A 358 15.54 10.56 3.59
CA VAL A 358 15.87 10.07 2.25
C VAL A 358 17.36 10.32 2.05
N SER A 359 18.15 9.27 1.93
CA SER A 359 19.60 9.44 1.72
C SER A 359 19.86 10.07 0.35
N LYS A 360 20.86 10.97 0.21
CA LYS A 360 21.24 11.52 -1.11
C LYS A 360 21.65 10.43 -2.12
N SER A 361 22.04 9.25 -1.63
CA SER A 361 22.28 8.03 -2.43
C SER A 361 21.01 7.44 -3.06
N GLU A 362 19.83 7.69 -2.49
CA GLU A 362 18.54 7.20 -3.01
C GLU A 362 17.97 8.11 -4.11
N HIS A 363 18.39 9.37 -4.22
CA HIS A 363 17.90 10.26 -5.29
C HIS A 363 18.29 9.80 -6.71
N LYS A 364 19.35 9.00 -6.86
CA LYS A 364 19.66 8.33 -8.14
C LYS A 364 18.90 7.02 -8.38
N LEU A 365 18.36 6.40 -7.33
CA LEU A 365 17.65 5.12 -7.40
C LEU A 365 16.12 5.29 -7.44
N VAL A 366 15.56 6.31 -6.79
CA VAL A 366 14.11 6.53 -6.67
C VAL A 366 13.52 7.25 -7.89
N SER A 367 14.27 8.17 -8.51
CA SER A 367 13.89 8.81 -9.79
C SER A 367 13.81 7.80 -10.95
N LEU A 368 14.65 6.75 -10.91
CA LEU A 368 14.56 5.62 -11.83
C LEU A 368 13.47 4.61 -11.43
N HIS A 369 13.28 4.36 -10.13
CA HIS A 369 12.25 3.41 -9.67
C HIS A 369 10.81 3.86 -9.95
N HIS A 370 10.47 5.15 -9.84
CA HIS A 370 9.10 5.59 -10.17
C HIS A 370 8.79 5.56 -11.68
N LEU A 371 9.79 5.73 -12.55
CA LEU A 371 9.63 5.48 -13.99
C LEU A 371 9.58 3.97 -14.32
N LEU A 372 10.20 3.12 -13.49
CA LEU A 372 10.29 1.67 -13.68
C LEU A 372 9.15 0.87 -13.03
N LEU A 373 8.31 1.47 -12.18
CA LEU A 373 7.23 0.75 -11.50
C LEU A 373 5.91 0.70 -12.30
N PHE A 374 5.75 1.55 -13.32
CA PHE A 374 4.63 1.47 -14.27
C PHE A 374 4.93 0.63 -15.51
N TYR A 375 6.22 0.35 -15.78
CA TYR A 375 6.65 -0.59 -16.80
C TYR A 375 7.59 -1.62 -16.17
N ASP A 376 7.00 -2.78 -15.87
CA ASP A 376 7.62 -4.08 -16.06
C ASP A 376 8.44 -4.79 -14.95
N MET A 377 7.72 -5.56 -14.14
CA MET A 377 8.20 -6.88 -13.72
C MET A 377 8.06 -7.95 -14.83
N SER A 378 7.24 -7.71 -15.85
CA SER A 378 7.15 -8.56 -17.05
C SER A 378 8.36 -8.39 -17.98
N LEU A 379 8.96 -7.19 -18.13
CA LEU A 379 10.27 -6.87 -18.74
C LEU A 379 11.43 -7.09 -17.81
N LEU A 380 11.34 -7.29 -16.49
CA LEU A 380 12.53 -7.85 -15.83
C LEU A 380 12.70 -9.32 -16.23
N VAL A 381 11.59 -10.06 -16.36
CA VAL A 381 11.60 -11.43 -16.92
C VAL A 381 11.75 -11.42 -18.46
N HIS A 382 11.23 -10.41 -19.17
CA HIS A 382 11.38 -10.27 -20.63
C HIS A 382 12.71 -9.64 -21.04
N ALA A 383 13.27 -8.64 -20.37
CA ALA A 383 14.58 -8.05 -20.64
C ALA A 383 15.72 -9.03 -20.34
N TYR A 384 15.58 -9.91 -19.34
CA TYR A 384 16.48 -11.07 -19.20
C TYR A 384 16.36 -12.05 -20.39
N LYS A 385 15.19 -12.12 -21.06
CA LYS A 385 14.97 -12.90 -22.29
C LYS A 385 15.26 -12.12 -23.59
N LEU A 386 15.34 -10.79 -23.58
CA LEU A 386 15.44 -9.93 -24.77
C LEU A 386 16.85 -9.36 -24.98
N ARG A 387 17.79 -9.55 -24.05
CA ARG A 387 19.18 -9.16 -24.32
C ARG A 387 19.78 -10.06 -25.43
N PRO A 388 20.46 -9.47 -26.43
CA PRO A 388 21.06 -10.21 -27.52
C PRO A 388 22.12 -11.18 -27.00
N ILE A 389 22.27 -12.30 -27.69
CA ILE A 389 23.39 -13.23 -27.49
C ILE A 389 24.65 -12.47 -27.90
N SER A 390 25.61 -12.30 -26.99
CA SER A 390 26.86 -11.64 -27.36
C SER A 390 27.75 -12.62 -28.13
N LYS A 391 28.46 -12.11 -29.13
CA LYS A 391 29.38 -12.91 -29.95
C LYS A 391 30.46 -13.56 -29.07
N GLU A 392 30.92 -12.82 -28.07
CA GLU A 392 31.92 -13.25 -27.09
C GLU A 392 31.41 -14.42 -26.24
N ALA A 393 30.13 -14.43 -25.85
CA ALA A 393 29.56 -15.52 -25.07
C ALA A 393 29.39 -16.80 -25.91
N THR A 394 28.98 -16.67 -27.16
CA THR A 394 28.88 -17.81 -28.09
C THR A 394 30.26 -18.38 -28.40
N GLU A 395 31.25 -17.53 -28.70
CA GLU A 395 32.63 -17.97 -28.94
C GLU A 395 33.23 -18.66 -27.72
N LEU A 396 33.04 -18.11 -26.52
CA LEU A 396 33.54 -18.71 -25.29
C LEU A 396 32.90 -20.09 -25.04
N ALA A 397 31.58 -20.21 -25.22
CA ALA A 397 30.88 -21.48 -25.10
C ALA A 397 31.37 -22.51 -26.12
N MET A 398 31.53 -22.11 -27.38
CA MET A 398 32.03 -23.00 -28.42
C MET A 398 33.48 -23.43 -28.18
N ARG A 399 34.36 -22.54 -27.71
CA ARG A 399 35.75 -22.88 -27.35
C ARG A 399 35.79 -23.92 -26.23
N ILE A 400 34.98 -23.72 -25.18
CA ILE A 400 34.91 -24.67 -24.04
C ILE A 400 34.37 -26.02 -24.52
N ILE A 401 33.30 -26.05 -25.31
CA ILE A 401 32.70 -27.30 -25.79
C ILE A 401 33.64 -28.04 -26.76
N THR A 402 34.30 -27.31 -27.66
CA THR A 402 35.27 -27.89 -28.61
C THR A 402 36.47 -28.52 -27.89
N ALA A 403 36.92 -27.92 -26.78
CA ALA A 403 38.00 -28.46 -25.97
C ALA A 403 37.63 -29.73 -25.18
N HIS A 404 36.34 -30.09 -25.11
CA HIS A 404 35.83 -31.23 -24.34
C HIS A 404 34.96 -32.16 -25.20
N PRO A 405 35.58 -32.97 -26.08
CA PRO A 405 34.87 -33.80 -27.06
C PRO A 405 33.97 -34.87 -26.43
N SER A 406 34.20 -35.25 -25.17
CA SER A 406 33.34 -36.14 -24.39
C SER A 406 32.00 -35.50 -23.97
N GLY A 407 31.85 -34.19 -24.17
CA GLY A 407 30.66 -33.42 -23.81
C GLY A 407 30.65 -33.00 -22.33
N LEU A 408 30.16 -31.78 -22.08
CA LEU A 408 30.02 -31.22 -20.74
C LEU A 408 28.56 -30.90 -20.42
N ASN A 409 28.19 -30.86 -19.13
CA ASN A 409 26.90 -30.30 -18.75
C ASN A 409 26.95 -28.77 -18.58
N THR A 410 25.78 -28.16 -18.51
CA THR A 410 25.64 -26.70 -18.37
C THR A 410 26.41 -26.10 -17.19
N ARG A 411 26.52 -26.81 -16.05
CA ARG A 411 27.20 -26.29 -14.86
C ARG A 411 28.72 -26.35 -15.01
N GLU A 412 29.26 -27.38 -15.65
CA GLU A 412 30.69 -27.47 -15.97
C GLU A 412 31.10 -26.39 -16.96
N ILE A 413 30.32 -26.22 -18.03
CA ILE A 413 30.56 -25.16 -19.02
C ILE A 413 30.54 -23.79 -18.32
N PHE A 414 29.58 -23.57 -17.41
CA PHE A 414 29.52 -22.34 -16.63
C PHE A 414 30.77 -22.13 -15.76
N LYS A 415 31.20 -23.14 -15.00
CA LYS A 415 32.39 -23.06 -14.13
C LYS A 415 33.67 -22.81 -14.93
N LEU A 416 33.86 -23.51 -16.05
CA LEU A 416 35.02 -23.32 -16.93
C LEU A 416 35.01 -21.93 -17.58
N GLY A 417 33.83 -21.41 -17.93
CA GLY A 417 33.70 -20.04 -18.43
C GLY A 417 34.09 -18.98 -17.40
N LEU A 418 33.69 -19.16 -16.13
CA LEU A 418 34.14 -18.27 -15.05
C LEU A 418 35.65 -18.33 -14.81
N LYS A 419 36.28 -19.48 -15.04
CA LYS A 419 37.74 -19.64 -14.91
C LYS A 419 38.50 -19.03 -16.10
N ALA A 420 37.98 -19.21 -17.31
CA ALA A 420 38.57 -18.69 -18.54
C ALA A 420 38.40 -17.17 -18.68
N HIS A 421 37.38 -16.60 -18.04
CA HIS A 421 37.11 -15.18 -18.04
C HIS A 421 36.77 -14.71 -16.61
N PRO A 422 37.76 -14.55 -15.71
CA PRO A 422 37.48 -14.16 -14.34
C PRO A 422 36.77 -12.79 -14.29
N PRO A 423 35.81 -12.58 -13.35
CA PRO A 423 35.16 -11.28 -13.20
C PRO A 423 36.18 -10.22 -12.78
N VAL A 424 36.09 -9.02 -13.37
CA VAL A 424 36.95 -7.88 -13.00
C VAL A 424 36.63 -7.48 -11.56
N GLU A 425 37.63 -7.47 -10.68
CA GLU A 425 37.49 -7.04 -9.29
C GLU A 425 37.20 -5.53 -9.23
N HIS A 426 35.96 -5.17 -8.93
CA HIS A 426 35.67 -3.92 -8.24
C HIS A 426 35.65 -4.21 -6.74
N ALA A 427 36.26 -3.33 -5.94
CA ALA A 427 36.49 -3.46 -4.50
C ALA A 427 35.30 -4.07 -3.73
N PRO A 428 35.55 -4.85 -2.65
CA PRO A 428 34.50 -5.64 -2.02
C PRO A 428 33.52 -4.74 -1.27
N GLU A 429 32.30 -4.59 -1.78
CA GLU A 429 31.16 -4.35 -0.89
C GLU A 429 30.88 -5.65 -0.10
N PRO A 430 30.58 -5.57 1.20
CA PRO A 430 30.32 -6.75 2.01
C PRO A 430 29.03 -7.42 1.53
N THR A 431 29.17 -8.45 0.70
CA THR A 431 28.05 -9.30 0.32
C THR A 431 27.68 -10.17 1.51
N LEU A 432 26.53 -9.87 2.13
CA LEU A 432 25.86 -10.85 2.97
C LEU A 432 25.59 -12.10 2.13
N PRO A 433 25.91 -13.33 2.60
CA PRO A 433 25.72 -14.53 1.81
C PRO A 433 24.24 -14.71 1.51
N PHE A 434 23.88 -14.71 0.23
CA PHE A 434 22.52 -15.02 -0.22
C PHE A 434 22.21 -16.49 0.08
N ARG A 435 21.59 -16.74 1.24
CA ARG A 435 20.99 -18.05 1.55
C ARG A 435 19.66 -18.16 0.81
N SER A 436 19.58 -19.10 -0.12
CA SER A 436 18.28 -19.55 -0.64
C SER A 436 17.44 -20.17 0.50
N ARG A 437 16.10 -20.19 0.36
CA ARG A 437 15.16 -20.80 1.33
C ARG A 437 15.44 -22.27 1.69
N SER A 438 16.37 -22.96 1.02
CA SER A 438 16.82 -24.32 1.33
C SER A 438 18.16 -24.41 2.06
N GLY A 439 18.73 -23.28 2.51
CA GLY A 439 20.02 -23.24 3.23
C GLY A 439 21.25 -23.50 2.35
N ARG A 440 21.09 -23.68 1.03
CA ARG A 440 22.19 -23.95 0.10
C ARG A 440 22.98 -22.69 -0.25
N ILE A 441 24.31 -22.79 -0.22
CA ILE A 441 25.25 -21.82 -0.81
C ILE A 441 25.15 -21.97 -2.33
N GLY A 442 24.62 -20.97 -3.02
CA GLY A 442 24.58 -20.93 -4.48
C GLY A 442 25.99 -20.75 -5.06
N LEU A 443 26.24 -21.25 -6.28
CA LEU A 443 27.44 -20.91 -7.03
C LEU A 443 27.56 -19.38 -7.13
N PRO A 444 28.74 -18.78 -6.90
CA PRO A 444 28.91 -17.33 -6.92
C PRO A 444 28.46 -16.78 -8.27
N VAL A 445 27.54 -15.83 -8.24
CA VAL A 445 27.09 -15.10 -9.42
C VAL A 445 28.05 -13.92 -9.60
N PRO A 446 28.69 -13.76 -10.76
CA PRO A 446 29.56 -12.61 -11.01
C PRO A 446 28.79 -11.30 -10.80
N THR A 447 29.33 -10.40 -9.98
CA THR A 447 28.78 -9.05 -9.76
C THR A 447 29.08 -8.08 -10.91
N ALA A 448 29.99 -8.45 -11.82
CA ALA A 448 30.33 -7.67 -13.01
C ALA A 448 29.25 -7.81 -14.12
N ILE A 449 28.69 -6.69 -14.56
CA ILE A 449 27.55 -6.58 -15.50
C ILE A 449 27.90 -7.07 -16.93
N ASP A 450 29.19 -7.18 -17.24
CA ASP A 450 29.78 -7.41 -18.57
C ASP A 450 30.25 -8.86 -18.83
N HIS A 451 30.24 -9.75 -17.83
CA HIS A 451 30.73 -11.11 -18.02
C HIS A 451 29.90 -11.91 -19.06
N PRO A 452 30.53 -12.66 -19.99
CA PRO A 452 29.82 -13.40 -21.05
C PRO A 452 28.87 -14.48 -20.52
N PHE A 453 29.22 -15.19 -19.43
CA PHE A 453 28.31 -16.12 -18.74
C PHE A 453 27.75 -15.52 -17.45
N ARG A 454 26.63 -14.80 -17.58
CA ARG A 454 26.00 -14.03 -16.49
C ARG A 454 25.33 -14.88 -15.41
N SER A 455 24.78 -16.03 -15.80
CA SER A 455 24.22 -17.04 -14.89
C SER A 455 24.09 -18.39 -15.58
N VAL A 456 24.00 -19.48 -14.80
CA VAL A 456 23.71 -20.83 -15.34
C VAL A 456 22.42 -20.85 -16.15
N ARG A 457 21.40 -20.08 -15.72
CA ARG A 457 20.11 -19.98 -16.41
C ARG A 457 20.25 -19.28 -17.77
N TYR A 458 20.98 -18.16 -17.82
CA TYR A 458 21.25 -17.42 -19.05
C TYR A 458 22.04 -18.29 -20.06
N LEU A 459 23.11 -18.94 -19.61
CA LEU A 459 23.90 -19.88 -20.43
C LEU A 459 22.98 -20.97 -21.04
N LYS A 460 22.15 -21.60 -20.21
CA LYS A 460 21.25 -22.67 -20.64
C LYS A 460 20.21 -22.21 -21.65
N SER A 461 19.46 -21.15 -21.33
CA SER A 461 18.24 -20.80 -22.08
C SER A 461 18.48 -19.86 -23.25
N ARG A 462 19.73 -19.41 -23.48
CA ARG A 462 20.06 -18.48 -24.56
C ARG A 462 21.20 -19.00 -25.39
N ILE A 463 22.39 -19.15 -24.80
CA ILE A 463 23.59 -19.53 -25.56
C ILE A 463 23.50 -20.97 -26.03
N LEU A 464 23.27 -21.91 -25.11
CA LEU A 464 23.24 -23.33 -25.45
C LEU A 464 21.98 -23.71 -26.25
N ASP A 465 20.84 -23.07 -25.95
CA ASP A 465 19.59 -23.24 -26.71
C ASP A 465 19.72 -22.75 -28.16
N ASP A 466 20.42 -21.63 -28.40
CA ASP A 466 20.68 -21.10 -29.74
C ASP A 466 21.69 -21.96 -30.51
N LEU A 467 22.78 -22.40 -29.87
CA LEU A 467 23.75 -23.32 -30.46
C LEU A 467 23.12 -24.68 -30.82
N GLU A 468 22.20 -25.18 -29.98
CA GLU A 468 21.46 -26.42 -30.26
C GLU A 468 20.50 -26.23 -31.46
N LYS A 469 19.79 -25.09 -31.53
CA LYS A 469 18.92 -24.73 -32.68
C LYS A 469 19.70 -24.56 -33.98
N GLN A 470 20.91 -24.02 -33.91
CA GLN A 470 21.82 -23.91 -35.05
C GLN A 470 22.52 -25.23 -35.39
N GLN A 471 22.21 -26.32 -34.67
CA GLN A 471 22.85 -27.63 -34.82
C GLN A 471 24.38 -27.58 -34.63
N ALA A 472 24.90 -26.55 -33.94
CA ALA A 472 26.31 -26.42 -33.62
C ALA A 472 26.74 -27.34 -32.45
N ILE A 473 25.77 -27.75 -31.63
CA ILE A 473 25.92 -28.73 -30.55
C ILE A 473 24.70 -29.65 -30.51
N GLN A 474 24.83 -30.82 -29.91
CA GLN A 474 23.72 -31.75 -29.73
C GLN A 474 23.58 -32.13 -28.26
N LYS A 475 22.34 -32.11 -27.75
CA LYS A 475 22.07 -32.56 -26.39
C LYS A 475 21.96 -34.08 -26.35
N ARG A 476 22.93 -34.74 -25.70
CA ARG A 476 23.01 -36.19 -25.58
C ARG A 476 22.88 -36.61 -24.12
N LEU A 477 22.10 -37.67 -23.89
CA LEU A 477 22.04 -38.33 -22.59
C LEU A 477 23.11 -39.41 -22.57
N VAL A 478 24.11 -39.29 -21.69
CA VAL A 478 25.20 -40.28 -21.56
C VAL A 478 25.13 -40.99 -20.22
N PRO A 479 25.41 -42.30 -20.16
CA PRO A 479 25.54 -43.00 -18.90
C PRO A 479 26.80 -42.51 -18.15
N VAL A 480 26.67 -42.32 -16.84
CA VAL A 480 27.76 -41.93 -15.94
C VAL A 480 28.03 -43.09 -14.99
N PRO A 481 29.26 -43.62 -14.94
CA PRO A 481 29.63 -44.62 -13.94
C PRO A 481 29.41 -44.05 -12.53
N VAL A 482 28.76 -44.80 -11.64
CA VAL A 482 28.48 -44.35 -10.27
C VAL A 482 29.75 -43.98 -9.50
N THR A 483 30.89 -44.57 -9.88
CA THR A 483 32.23 -44.27 -9.35
C THR A 483 32.75 -42.87 -9.64
N GLU A 484 32.16 -42.16 -10.60
CA GLU A 484 32.53 -40.78 -10.96
C GLU A 484 31.63 -39.71 -10.30
N LEU A 485 30.64 -40.13 -9.49
CA LEU A 485 29.72 -39.22 -8.81
C LEU A 485 30.24 -38.86 -7.41
N GLU A 486 30.48 -37.58 -7.16
CA GLU A 486 30.96 -37.09 -5.86
C GLU A 486 29.89 -36.30 -5.07
N GLY A 487 29.97 -36.37 -3.74
CA GLY A 487 29.27 -35.48 -2.82
C GLY A 487 27.73 -35.48 -2.91
N GLU A 488 27.14 -34.30 -3.14
CA GLU A 488 25.69 -34.08 -3.19
C GLU A 488 24.99 -34.77 -4.38
N GLU A 489 25.72 -35.05 -5.46
CA GLU A 489 25.14 -35.67 -6.66
C GLU A 489 24.91 -37.17 -6.45
N LEU A 490 25.86 -37.83 -5.77
CA LEU A 490 25.71 -39.21 -5.31
C LEU A 490 24.54 -39.34 -4.30
N LYS A 491 24.43 -38.41 -3.33
CA LYS A 491 23.32 -38.38 -2.36
C LYS A 491 21.95 -38.21 -3.01
N ARG A 492 21.87 -37.42 -4.08
CA ARG A 492 20.60 -37.20 -4.80
C ARG A 492 20.17 -38.44 -5.58
N VAL A 493 21.13 -39.19 -6.12
CA VAL A 493 20.88 -40.43 -6.86
C VAL A 493 20.48 -41.58 -5.92
N LEU A 494 21.16 -41.72 -4.77
CA LEU A 494 20.94 -42.82 -3.83
C LEU A 494 19.78 -42.57 -2.84
N GLY A 495 19.23 -41.35 -2.80
CA GLY A 495 18.21 -40.95 -1.84
C GLY A 495 18.80 -40.63 -0.45
N SER A 496 18.13 -39.78 0.32
CA SER A 496 18.64 -39.18 1.57
C SER A 496 18.81 -40.15 2.76
N GLY A 497 18.75 -41.47 2.54
CA GLY A 497 18.80 -42.49 3.59
C GLY A 497 19.83 -43.61 3.38
N ALA A 498 20.60 -43.64 2.29
CA ALA A 498 21.59 -44.69 2.07
C ALA A 498 22.90 -44.39 2.82
N GLN A 499 23.11 -45.05 3.96
CA GLN A 499 24.44 -45.13 4.59
C GLN A 499 25.31 -46.12 3.80
N SER A 500 26.57 -45.74 3.56
CA SER A 500 27.58 -46.57 2.91
C SER A 500 27.99 -47.72 3.82
N GLN A 501 27.31 -48.86 3.72
CA GLN A 501 27.84 -50.14 4.18
C GLN A 501 27.49 -51.25 3.19
N GLY A 502 28.51 -52.06 2.88
CA GLY A 502 28.35 -53.44 2.41
C GLY A 502 27.84 -53.62 0.99
N VAL A 503 28.77 -53.87 0.08
CA VAL A 503 28.50 -54.42 -1.25
C VAL A 503 27.83 -55.79 -1.08
N ASP A 504 26.63 -55.96 -1.64
CA ASP A 504 26.27 -57.09 -2.52
C ASP A 504 24.79 -57.00 -2.93
N GLY A 505 24.54 -56.84 -4.23
CA GLY A 505 23.21 -57.11 -4.80
C GLY A 505 22.36 -55.92 -5.27
N ILE A 506 22.89 -54.69 -5.39
CA ILE A 506 22.20 -53.65 -6.16
C ILE A 506 22.76 -53.59 -7.59
N THR A 507 22.02 -54.22 -8.48
CA THR A 507 22.16 -54.23 -9.93
C THR A 507 22.23 -52.79 -10.45
N GLN A 508 23.39 -52.41 -11.01
CA GLN A 508 23.69 -51.23 -11.84
C GLN A 508 22.66 -50.08 -11.81
N VAL A 509 22.77 -49.15 -10.85
CA VAL A 509 22.11 -47.84 -10.99
C VAL A 509 22.79 -47.10 -12.14
N ARG A 510 22.20 -47.13 -13.33
CA ARG A 510 22.68 -46.35 -14.47
C ARG A 510 22.22 -44.91 -14.33
N VAL A 511 23.07 -44.07 -13.76
CA VAL A 511 22.86 -42.63 -13.75
C VAL A 511 23.13 -42.11 -15.14
N HIS A 512 22.24 -41.30 -15.66
CA HIS A 512 22.44 -40.66 -16.95
C HIS A 512 22.49 -39.15 -16.76
N ARG A 513 23.37 -38.49 -17.52
CA ARG A 513 23.57 -37.04 -17.46
C ARG A 513 23.46 -36.46 -18.85
N TRP A 514 22.82 -35.30 -18.92
CA TRP A 514 22.76 -34.52 -20.15
C TRP A 514 24.10 -33.79 -20.37
N VAL A 515 24.71 -34.07 -21.51
CA VAL A 515 25.92 -33.40 -22.01
C VAL A 515 25.66 -32.75 -23.36
N LEU A 516 26.52 -31.81 -23.74
CA LEU A 516 26.39 -31.00 -24.94
C LEU A 516 27.66 -31.08 -25.81
N PRO A 517 27.92 -32.21 -26.51
CA PRO A 517 29.02 -32.36 -27.47
C PRO A 517 28.74 -31.66 -28.82
N LEU A 518 29.78 -31.59 -29.65
CA LEU A 518 29.66 -31.27 -31.08
C LEU A 518 28.91 -32.40 -31.83
N PRO A 519 28.19 -32.10 -32.93
CA PRO A 519 27.54 -33.12 -33.75
C PRO A 519 28.57 -34.08 -34.34
N GLU A 520 28.26 -35.37 -34.40
CA GLU A 520 29.06 -36.35 -35.14
C GLU A 520 29.05 -35.99 -36.64
N ARG A 521 30.22 -35.70 -37.23
CA ARG A 521 30.31 -35.47 -38.67
C ARG A 521 30.08 -36.81 -39.38
N ALA A 522 29.12 -36.86 -40.31
CA ALA A 522 29.00 -37.99 -41.23
C ALA A 522 30.33 -38.18 -41.97
N PRO A 523 30.82 -39.42 -42.15
CA PRO A 523 32.01 -39.66 -42.95
C PRO A 523 31.79 -39.10 -44.37
N PRO A 524 32.80 -38.47 -44.98
CA PRO A 524 32.64 -37.90 -46.32
C PRO A 524 32.25 -39.01 -47.31
N PRO A 525 31.38 -38.72 -48.28
CA PRO A 525 31.02 -39.70 -49.31
C PRO A 525 32.28 -40.11 -50.07
N HIS A 526 32.51 -41.41 -50.20
CA HIS A 526 33.60 -41.96 -51.00
C HIS A 526 33.54 -41.36 -52.41
N ARG A 527 34.62 -40.69 -52.83
CA ARG A 527 34.83 -40.37 -54.25
C ARG A 527 35.07 -41.68 -54.98
N ASP A 528 34.12 -42.09 -55.82
CA ASP A 528 34.31 -43.12 -56.82
C ASP A 528 35.37 -42.64 -57.82
N LEU A 529 36.56 -43.24 -57.77
CA LEU A 529 37.52 -43.24 -58.86
C LEU A 529 37.39 -44.58 -59.57
N SER A 530 36.99 -44.49 -60.83
CA SER A 530 36.73 -45.56 -61.78
C SER A 530 37.80 -46.67 -61.87
N HIS A 531 37.32 -47.91 -61.92
CA HIS A 531 37.77 -49.05 -62.72
C HIS A 531 39.27 -49.18 -63.10
N SER A 532 39.94 -50.22 -62.57
CA SER A 532 40.65 -51.21 -63.41
C SER A 532 40.89 -52.55 -62.68
N THR A 533 40.11 -53.54 -63.11
CA THR A 533 40.47 -54.94 -63.40
C THR A 533 41.84 -55.50 -62.95
N TRP A 534 41.78 -56.57 -62.16
CA TRP A 534 42.63 -57.75 -62.28
C TRP A 534 41.74 -59.02 -62.35
N GLN A 535 41.76 -59.67 -63.53
CA GLN A 535 41.64 -61.10 -63.91
C GLN A 535 40.57 -62.01 -63.23
N LYS A 536 39.55 -62.57 -63.94
CA LYS A 536 39.49 -63.69 -64.94
C LYS A 536 39.89 -65.06 -64.36
N GLU A 537 39.22 -66.21 -64.56
CA GLU A 537 38.09 -66.66 -65.41
C GLU A 537 37.60 -68.08 -64.95
N THR A 538 36.39 -68.50 -65.41
CA THR A 538 35.75 -69.85 -65.39
C THR A 538 35.02 -70.36 -64.12
N LYS A 539 33.68 -70.36 -64.12
CA LYS A 539 32.79 -71.37 -64.74
C LYS A 539 31.41 -70.78 -65.02
#